data_AF-A0A4R1FQV3-F1
#
_entry.id   AF-A0A4R1FQV3-F1
#
_cell.length_a   1.000
_cell.length_b   1.000
_cell.length_c   1.000
_cell.angle_alpha   90.00
_cell.angle_beta   90.00
_cell.angle_gamma   90.00
#
_symmetry.space_group_name_H-M   'P 1'
#
loop_
_entity.id
_entity.type
_entity.pdbx_description
1 polymer ?
#
loop_
_entity_poly.entity_id
_entity_poly.type
_entity_poly.pdbx_seq_one_letter_code
_entity_poly.pdbx_strand_id
1 'polypeptide(L)'
;MNSKMKNEWFSAFELEGLGKLPNKATNVTRKATKENWKKRQIQGKKGVAYEYHYTSLPLDVQQALGFDTTTTNTQNKQKSTDELEKEIKQVKESVNNLLAVLNPHSQTSLNGLNDDESRLISLFRLCNKQQQNSLISTAEDLVVRAINKQKESSEPLEDYKVA
;
A
#
# COMPACT_ATOMS: atom_id res chain seq x y z
N MET A 1 -15.68 26.72 26.33
CA MET A 1 -14.67 27.41 25.48
C MET A 1 -15.05 27.18 24.03
N ASN A 2 -15.35 28.25 23.29
CA ASN A 2 -15.83 28.16 21.91
C ASN A 2 -14.74 27.57 21.01
N SER A 3 -15.00 26.38 20.47
CA SER A 3 -14.26 25.80 19.35
C SER A 3 -14.44 26.73 18.14
N LYS A 4 -13.57 27.73 18.02
CA LYS A 4 -13.48 28.61 16.85
C LYS A 4 -13.11 27.71 15.66
N MET A 5 -14.06 27.46 14.77
CA MET A 5 -13.81 26.81 13.49
C MET A 5 -12.60 27.49 12.86
N LYS A 6 -11.47 26.76 12.75
CA LYS A 6 -10.24 27.33 12.22
C LYS A 6 -10.44 27.49 10.72
N ASN A 7 -10.53 28.73 10.24
CA ASN A 7 -10.52 29.01 8.81
C ASN A 7 -9.24 28.43 8.20
N GLU A 8 -9.35 27.78 7.04
CA GLU A 8 -8.19 27.16 6.38
C GLU A 8 -7.46 28.12 5.44
N TRP A 9 -8.09 29.24 5.11
CA TRP A 9 -7.63 30.22 4.14
C TRP A 9 -7.49 31.60 4.79
N PHE A 10 -6.33 32.22 4.58
CA PHE A 10 -5.95 33.47 5.24
C PHE A 10 -5.47 34.48 4.20
N SER A 11 -5.90 35.73 4.34
CA SER A 11 -5.44 36.85 3.53
C SER A 11 -4.04 37.32 3.96
N ALA A 12 -3.32 38.00 3.06
CA ALA A 12 -2.00 38.57 3.38
C ALA A 12 -2.03 39.56 4.56
N PHE A 13 -3.18 40.21 4.79
CA PHE A 13 -3.39 41.14 5.89
C PHE A 13 -3.54 40.43 7.24
N GLU A 14 -4.18 39.26 7.27
CA GLU A 14 -4.31 38.45 8.49
C GLU A 14 -3.00 37.78 8.88
N LEU A 15 -2.12 37.53 7.89
CA LEU A 15 -0.81 36.91 8.09
C LEU A 15 0.30 37.92 8.43
N GLU A 16 0.04 39.22 8.30
CA GLU A 16 1.01 40.27 8.57
C GLU A 16 1.49 40.22 10.02
N GLY A 17 2.81 40.20 10.20
CA GLY A 17 3.42 40.18 11.55
C GLY A 17 3.19 38.89 12.35
N LEU A 18 2.57 37.85 11.77
CA LEU A 18 2.45 36.55 12.43
C LEU A 18 3.76 35.75 12.36
N GLY A 19 4.21 35.25 13.52
CA GLY A 19 5.44 34.48 13.63
C GLY A 19 6.67 35.27 13.15
N LYS A 20 7.32 34.78 12.09
CA LYS A 20 8.47 35.45 11.43
C LYS A 20 8.09 36.05 10.07
N LEU A 21 6.82 36.39 9.86
CA LEU A 21 6.41 37.09 8.64
C LEU A 21 6.69 38.58 8.73
N PRO A 22 6.94 39.24 7.57
CA PRO A 22 7.08 40.69 7.53
C PRO A 22 5.82 41.41 8.04
N ASN A 23 6.02 42.56 8.69
CA ASN A 23 4.94 43.47 9.15
C ASN A 23 4.29 44.28 8.02
N LYS A 24 4.31 43.79 6.77
CA LYS A 24 3.62 44.43 5.64
C LYS A 24 3.04 43.35 4.74
N ALA A 25 1.73 43.38 4.50
CA ALA A 25 1.02 42.43 3.63
C ALA A 25 1.63 42.29 2.21
N THR A 26 2.20 43.37 1.65
CA THR A 26 2.90 43.33 0.35
C THR A 26 4.12 42.41 0.37
N ASN A 27 4.88 42.43 1.48
CA ASN A 27 6.06 41.60 1.65
C ASN A 27 5.67 40.12 1.89
N VAL A 28 4.54 39.89 2.55
CA VAL A 28 3.95 38.54 2.69
C VAL A 28 3.57 37.98 1.32
N THR A 29 2.89 38.76 0.48
CA THR A 29 2.54 38.34 -0.90
C THR A 29 3.78 38.01 -1.75
N ARG A 30 4.86 38.80 -1.62
CA ARG A 30 6.14 38.52 -2.30
C ARG A 30 6.77 37.22 -1.81
N LYS A 31 6.76 36.97 -0.49
CA LYS A 31 7.23 35.71 0.09
C LYS A 31 6.39 34.52 -0.36
N ALA A 32 5.07 34.65 -0.34
CA ALA A 32 4.14 33.62 -0.79
C ALA A 32 4.35 33.24 -2.27
N THR A 33 4.68 34.22 -3.11
CA THR A 33 5.04 33.97 -4.51
C THR A 33 6.41 33.28 -4.63
N LYS A 34 7.41 33.70 -3.84
CA LYS A 34 8.75 33.07 -3.82
C LYS A 34 8.70 31.61 -3.35
N GLU A 35 7.87 31.31 -2.37
CA GLU A 35 7.72 29.99 -1.76
C GLU A 35 6.56 29.17 -2.38
N ASN A 36 5.93 29.65 -3.46
CA ASN A 36 4.83 29.00 -4.16
C ASN A 36 3.70 28.51 -3.24
N TRP A 37 3.25 29.38 -2.32
CA TRP A 37 2.15 29.04 -1.42
C TRP A 37 0.86 28.75 -2.19
N LYS A 38 0.05 27.84 -1.64
CA LYS A 38 -1.24 27.46 -2.21
C LYS A 38 -2.19 28.64 -2.04
N LYS A 39 -2.50 29.30 -3.16
CA LYS A 39 -3.32 30.52 -3.21
C LYS A 39 -4.62 30.31 -3.97
N ARG A 40 -5.68 30.99 -3.54
CA ARG A 40 -6.96 31.11 -4.26
C ARG A 40 -7.36 32.57 -4.40
N GLN A 41 -8.02 32.92 -5.50
CA GLN A 41 -8.54 34.27 -5.70
C GLN A 41 -9.85 34.45 -4.92
N ILE A 42 -9.99 35.59 -4.23
CA ILE A 42 -11.22 35.97 -3.54
C ILE A 42 -12.25 36.37 -4.59
N GLN A 43 -13.39 35.69 -4.61
CA GLN A 43 -14.52 36.06 -5.46
C GLN A 43 -15.33 37.20 -4.83
N GLY A 44 -15.81 38.14 -5.65
CA GLY A 44 -16.72 39.21 -5.20
C GLY A 44 -16.05 40.45 -4.58
N LYS A 45 -14.71 40.54 -4.56
CA LYS A 45 -14.00 41.76 -4.11
C LYS A 45 -13.59 42.62 -5.30
N LYS A 46 -13.66 43.95 -5.15
CA LYS A 46 -13.19 44.91 -6.16
C LYS A 46 -11.65 44.84 -6.25
N GLY A 47 -11.15 44.20 -7.31
CA GLY A 47 -9.72 44.00 -7.57
C GLY A 47 -9.26 42.54 -7.40
N VAL A 48 -8.03 42.25 -7.83
CA VAL A 48 -7.41 40.92 -7.68
C VAL A 48 -6.86 40.80 -6.26
N ALA A 49 -7.46 39.94 -5.44
CA ALA A 49 -7.01 39.63 -4.10
C ALA A 49 -6.90 38.11 -3.91
N TYR A 50 -5.89 37.66 -3.16
CA TYR A 50 -5.61 36.25 -2.91
C TYR A 50 -5.66 35.91 -1.42
N GLU A 51 -6.08 34.69 -1.14
CA GLU A 51 -5.96 34.02 0.15
C GLU A 51 -4.99 32.83 0.02
N TYR A 52 -4.35 32.48 1.12
CA TYR A 52 -3.36 31.42 1.21
C TYR A 52 -3.82 30.32 2.17
N HIS A 53 -3.60 29.07 1.79
CA HIS A 53 -3.99 27.92 2.59
C HIS A 53 -2.98 27.64 3.71
N TYR A 54 -3.45 27.33 4.91
CA TYR A 54 -2.59 27.14 6.09
C TYR A 54 -1.49 26.08 5.89
N THR A 55 -1.78 25.01 5.15
CA THR A 55 -0.79 23.93 4.89
C THR A 55 0.42 24.38 4.09
N SER A 56 0.33 25.52 3.39
CA SER A 56 1.43 26.09 2.62
C SER A 56 2.15 27.23 3.35
N LEU A 57 1.70 27.59 4.56
CA LEU A 57 2.33 28.62 5.37
C LEU A 57 3.55 28.06 6.13
N PRO A 58 4.51 28.90 6.54
CA PRO A 58 5.61 28.49 7.39
C PRO A 58 5.12 27.94 8.74
N LEU A 59 5.88 27.00 9.33
CA LEU A 59 5.54 26.35 10.59
C LEU A 59 5.27 27.35 11.72
N ASP A 60 6.14 28.35 11.86
CA ASP A 60 6.02 29.42 12.86
C ASP A 60 4.67 30.18 12.73
N VAL A 61 4.14 30.29 11.50
CA VAL A 61 2.88 30.97 11.21
C VAL A 61 1.71 30.03 11.50
N GLN A 62 1.80 28.76 11.12
CA GLN A 62 0.78 27.75 11.44
C GLN A 62 0.59 27.62 12.95
N GLN A 63 1.68 27.60 13.72
CA GLN A 63 1.64 27.59 15.18
C GLN A 63 1.00 28.86 15.75
N ALA A 64 1.34 30.04 15.23
CA ALA A 64 0.72 31.30 15.63
C ALA A 64 -0.79 31.36 15.33
N LEU A 65 -1.22 30.67 14.26
CA LEU A 65 -2.63 30.49 13.91
C LEU A 65 -3.32 29.38 14.75
N GLY A 66 -2.58 28.71 15.63
CA GLY A 66 -3.08 27.65 16.51
C GLY A 66 -3.26 26.31 15.80
N PHE A 67 -2.63 26.07 14.66
CA PHE A 67 -2.57 24.72 14.07
C PHE A 67 -1.51 23.90 14.80
N ASP A 68 -1.94 22.81 15.42
CA ASP A 68 -1.04 21.82 16.03
C ASP A 68 -0.36 21.05 14.90
N THR A 69 0.84 21.50 14.55
CA THR A 69 1.64 20.94 13.45
C THR A 69 2.39 19.66 13.83
N THR A 70 1.98 19.03 14.94
CA THR A 70 2.55 17.76 15.43
C THR A 70 2.33 16.58 14.49
N THR A 71 1.57 16.73 13.40
CA THR A 71 1.19 15.60 12.52
C THR A 71 1.57 15.76 11.05
N THR A 72 2.21 16.85 10.62
CA THR A 72 2.72 16.95 9.22
C THR A 72 4.16 17.40 9.16
N ASN A 73 4.99 16.67 9.89
CA ASN A 73 6.43 16.71 9.68
C ASN A 73 6.75 15.90 8.42
N THR A 74 6.64 16.52 7.25
CA THR A 74 7.53 16.18 6.13
C THR A 74 8.95 16.55 6.57
N GLN A 75 9.57 15.67 7.33
CA GLN A 75 11.01 15.46 7.26
C GLN A 75 11.15 14.41 6.14
N ASN A 76 11.92 14.56 5.05
CA ASN A 76 13.29 15.04 5.03
C ASN A 76 13.96 14.93 6.40
N LYS A 77 13.73 13.79 7.04
CA LYS A 77 14.67 13.20 7.96
C LYS A 77 15.48 12.39 6.98
N GLN A 78 16.78 12.60 6.92
CA GLN A 78 17.62 11.45 6.63
C GLN A 78 17.21 10.43 7.69
N LYS A 79 16.28 9.54 7.33
CA LYS A 79 16.02 8.34 8.09
C LYS A 79 17.41 7.73 8.26
N SER A 80 17.85 7.55 9.50
CA SER A 80 19.22 7.07 9.74
C SER A 80 19.44 5.87 8.83
N THR A 81 20.63 5.74 8.24
CA THR A 81 20.98 4.57 7.43
C THR A 81 20.55 3.29 8.15
N ASP A 82 20.66 3.26 9.47
CA ASP A 82 20.29 2.15 10.35
C ASP A 82 18.77 1.84 10.36
N GLU A 83 17.91 2.86 10.29
CA GLU A 83 16.46 2.67 10.25
C GLU A 83 16.00 2.18 8.87
N LEU A 84 16.64 2.67 7.79
CA LEU A 84 16.42 2.15 6.45
C LEU A 84 16.91 0.71 6.33
N GLU A 85 18.09 0.39 6.87
CA GLU A 85 18.63 -0.96 6.90
C GLU A 85 17.75 -1.92 7.68
N LYS A 86 17.20 -1.48 8.81
CA LYS A 86 16.27 -2.27 9.61
C LYS A 86 15.00 -2.62 8.83
N GLU A 87 14.42 -1.66 8.12
CA GLU A 87 13.25 -1.92 7.28
C GLU A 87 13.57 -2.82 6.10
N ILE A 88 14.70 -2.60 5.42
CA ILE A 88 15.16 -3.48 4.34
C ILE A 88 15.35 -4.91 4.86
N LYS A 89 15.96 -5.06 6.04
CA LYS A 89 16.14 -6.38 6.68
C LYS A 89 14.79 -7.02 6.97
N GLN A 90 13.84 -6.28 7.54
CA GLN A 90 12.51 -6.77 7.86
C GLN A 90 11.72 -7.19 6.60
N VAL A 91 11.82 -6.41 5.52
CA VAL A 91 11.20 -6.75 4.24
C VAL A 91 11.84 -8.00 3.64
N LYS A 92 13.18 -8.12 3.65
CA LYS A 92 13.89 -9.31 3.17
C LYS A 92 13.47 -10.57 3.93
N GLU A 93 13.34 -10.47 5.25
CA GLU A 93 12.93 -11.59 6.11
C GLU A 93 11.47 -11.99 5.83
N SER A 94 10.59 -11.01 5.64
CA SER A 94 9.20 -11.25 5.25
C SER A 94 9.10 -11.95 3.89
N VAL A 95 9.91 -11.53 2.90
CA VAL A 95 9.97 -12.17 1.57
C VAL A 95 10.48 -13.60 1.68
N ASN A 96 11.53 -13.86 2.46
CA ASN A 96 12.06 -15.21 2.66
C ASN A 96 11.05 -16.13 3.34
N ASN A 97 10.30 -15.62 4.32
CA ASN A 97 9.23 -16.38 4.97
C ASN A 97 8.12 -16.73 3.99
N LEU A 98 7.69 -15.79 3.14
CA LEU A 98 6.72 -16.07 2.08
C LEU A 98 7.25 -17.07 1.06
N LEU A 99 8.53 -16.98 0.68
CA LEU A 99 9.17 -17.94 -0.22
C LEU A 99 9.21 -19.35 0.40
N ALA A 100 9.47 -19.46 1.70
CA ALA A 100 9.46 -20.74 2.41
C ALA A 100 8.05 -21.36 2.48
N VAL A 101 7.02 -20.53 2.64
CA VAL A 101 5.61 -20.98 2.61
C VAL A 101 5.21 -21.47 1.23
N LEU A 102 5.64 -20.80 0.17
CA LEU A 102 5.33 -21.18 -1.22
C LEU A 102 6.17 -22.37 -1.70
N ASN A 103 7.41 -22.50 -1.24
CA ASN A 103 8.35 -23.54 -1.64
C ASN A 103 8.96 -24.25 -0.41
N PRO A 104 8.20 -25.10 0.30
CA PRO A 104 8.70 -25.79 1.49
C PRO A 104 9.83 -26.80 1.22
N HIS A 105 10.26 -27.00 -0.04
CA HIS A 105 11.24 -28.01 -0.44
C HIS A 105 12.61 -27.43 -0.86
N SER A 106 12.76 -26.10 -0.86
CA SER A 106 14.02 -25.44 -1.26
C SER A 106 15.08 -25.38 -0.16
N GLN A 107 14.78 -25.81 1.07
CA GLN A 107 15.72 -25.76 2.20
C GLN A 107 16.67 -26.98 2.30
N THR A 108 16.78 -27.82 1.28
CA THR A 108 17.89 -28.78 1.22
C THR A 108 19.08 -28.08 0.60
N SER A 109 19.79 -27.27 1.39
CA SER A 109 21.15 -26.88 1.05
C SER A 109 22.01 -28.14 1.10
N LEU A 110 22.12 -28.81 -0.04
CA LEU A 110 23.16 -29.80 -0.26
C LEU A 110 24.44 -29.00 -0.50
N ASN A 111 25.29 -28.92 0.54
CA ASN A 111 26.57 -28.23 0.50
C ASN A 111 27.36 -28.62 -0.77
N GLY A 112 27.60 -27.66 -1.65
CA GLY A 112 28.41 -27.83 -2.87
C GLY A 112 27.69 -27.56 -4.20
N LEU A 113 26.39 -27.26 -4.19
CA LEU A 113 25.60 -27.03 -5.40
C LEU A 113 25.43 -25.54 -5.71
N ASN A 114 25.59 -25.15 -6.98
CA ASN A 114 25.38 -23.77 -7.45
C ASN A 114 23.89 -23.37 -7.34
N ASP A 115 23.61 -22.06 -7.30
CA ASP A 115 22.25 -21.51 -7.19
C ASP A 115 21.35 -22.00 -8.35
N ASP A 116 21.90 -22.11 -9.56
CA ASP A 116 21.18 -22.60 -10.74
C ASP A 116 20.82 -24.09 -10.64
N GLU A 117 21.72 -24.91 -10.09
CA GLU A 117 21.52 -26.34 -9.91
C GLU A 117 20.46 -26.60 -8.83
N SER A 118 20.51 -25.83 -7.74
CA SER A 118 19.49 -25.86 -6.68
C SER A 118 18.11 -25.45 -7.20
N ARG A 119 18.06 -24.47 -8.12
CA ARG A 119 16.85 -24.04 -8.81
C ARG A 119 16.29 -25.14 -9.73
N LEU A 120 17.14 -25.81 -10.51
CA LEU A 120 16.72 -26.93 -11.38
C LEU A 120 16.14 -28.10 -10.59
N ILE A 121 16.80 -28.50 -9.49
CA ILE A 121 16.32 -29.58 -8.63
C ILE A 121 14.96 -29.23 -8.00
N SER A 122 14.80 -27.98 -7.56
CA SER A 122 13.55 -27.51 -6.98
C SER A 122 12.39 -27.55 -7.99
N LEU A 123 12.64 -27.10 -9.23
CA LEU A 123 11.66 -27.16 -10.30
C LEU A 123 11.29 -28.61 -10.66
N PHE A 124 12.28 -29.49 -10.76
CA PHE A 124 12.02 -30.91 -11.04
C PHE A 124 11.15 -31.55 -9.95
N ARG A 125 11.45 -31.30 -8.67
CA ARG A 125 10.65 -31.80 -7.54
C ARG A 125 9.22 -31.26 -7.57
N LEU A 126 9.04 -29.98 -7.92
CA LEU A 126 7.72 -29.36 -8.04
C LEU A 126 6.89 -30.00 -9.16
N CYS A 127 7.49 -30.16 -10.35
CA CYS A 127 6.82 -30.80 -11.48
C CYS A 127 6.42 -32.24 -11.17
N ASN A 128 7.29 -33.01 -10.52
CA ASN A 128 6.97 -34.39 -10.14
C ASN A 128 5.81 -34.44 -9.14
N LYS A 129 5.76 -33.54 -8.16
CA LYS A 129 4.66 -33.45 -7.19
C LYS A 129 3.34 -33.05 -7.86
N GLN A 130 3.37 -32.09 -8.78
CA GLN A 130 2.18 -31.70 -9.55
C GLN A 130 1.65 -32.87 -10.39
N GLN A 131 2.55 -33.63 -11.02
CA GLN A 131 2.19 -34.83 -11.77
C GLN A 131 1.56 -35.90 -10.86
N GLN A 132 2.13 -36.13 -9.66
CA GLN A 132 1.57 -37.05 -8.67
C GLN A 132 0.16 -36.63 -8.24
N ASN A 133 -0.05 -35.35 -7.94
CA ASN A 133 -1.36 -34.83 -7.55
C ASN A 133 -2.39 -34.96 -8.69
N SER A 134 -1.99 -34.69 -9.93
CA SER A 134 -2.84 -34.88 -11.11
C SER A 134 -3.23 -36.35 -11.28
N LEU A 135 -2.29 -37.27 -11.05
CA LEU A 135 -2.55 -38.71 -11.14
C LEU A 135 -3.55 -39.17 -10.06
N ILE A 136 -3.39 -38.70 -8.83
CA ILE A 136 -4.29 -39.00 -7.70
C ILE A 136 -5.70 -38.49 -8.01
N SER A 137 -5.84 -37.22 -8.41
CA SER A 137 -7.14 -36.65 -8.78
C SER A 137 -7.81 -37.42 -9.92
N THR A 138 -7.05 -37.81 -10.94
CA THR A 138 -7.58 -38.62 -12.05
C THR A 138 -8.06 -40.00 -11.57
N ALA A 139 -7.33 -40.62 -10.64
CA ALA A 139 -7.70 -41.90 -10.05
C ALA A 139 -8.97 -41.79 -9.18
N GLU A 140 -9.08 -40.74 -8.38
CA GLU A 140 -10.28 -40.42 -7.59
C GLU A 140 -11.50 -40.26 -8.52
N ASP A 141 -11.37 -39.50 -9.60
CA ASP A 141 -12.44 -39.32 -10.60
C ASP A 141 -12.84 -40.63 -11.30
N LEU A 142 -11.88 -41.53 -11.56
CA LEU A 142 -12.16 -42.85 -12.13
C LEU A 142 -12.92 -43.75 -11.15
N VAL A 143 -12.56 -43.71 -9.86
CA VAL A 143 -13.27 -44.46 -8.81
C VAL A 143 -14.71 -43.97 -8.68
N VAL A 144 -14.93 -42.65 -8.64
CA VAL A 144 -16.28 -42.07 -8.58
C VAL A 144 -17.12 -42.50 -9.79
N ARG A 145 -16.56 -42.46 -11.00
CA ARG A 145 -17.24 -42.93 -12.22
C ARG A 145 -17.56 -44.42 -12.19
N ALA A 146 -16.66 -45.25 -11.67
CA ALA A 146 -16.89 -46.69 -11.55
C ALA A 146 -18.02 -47.00 -10.56
N ILE A 147 -18.07 -46.31 -9.42
CA ILE A 147 -19.14 -46.44 -8.42
C ILE A 147 -20.49 -46.03 -9.02
N ASN A 148 -20.54 -44.90 -9.73
CA ASN A 148 -21.78 -44.43 -10.38
C ASN A 148 -22.26 -45.42 -11.46
N LYS A 149 -21.34 -45.96 -12.26
CA LYS A 149 -21.67 -46.97 -13.27
C LYS A 149 -22.18 -48.29 -12.66
N GLN A 150 -21.66 -48.70 -11.51
CA GLN A 150 -22.19 -49.87 -10.78
C GLN A 150 -23.58 -49.61 -10.22
N LYS A 151 -23.87 -48.37 -9.80
CA LYS A 151 -25.19 -47.96 -9.31
C LYS A 151 -26.23 -47.96 -10.43
N GLU A 152 -25.90 -47.42 -11.60
CA GLU A 152 -26.78 -47.43 -12.80
C GLU A 152 -27.04 -48.85 -13.32
N SER A 153 -26.07 -49.77 -13.24
CA SER A 153 -26.25 -51.17 -13.65
C SER A 153 -27.11 -52.00 -12.68
N SER A 154 -27.41 -51.47 -11.48
CA SER A 154 -28.16 -52.18 -10.43
C SER A 154 -29.63 -51.72 -10.32
N GLU A 155 -30.07 -50.78 -11.17
CA GLU A 155 -31.48 -50.39 -11.26
C GLU A 155 -32.25 -51.43 -12.10
N PRO A 156 -33.38 -51.98 -11.62
CA PRO A 156 -34.13 -53.01 -12.33
C PRO A 156 -34.76 -52.42 -13.61
N LEU A 157 -34.71 -53.17 -14.72
CA LEU A 157 -35.44 -52.82 -15.94
C LEU A 157 -36.92 -52.63 -15.57
N GLU A 158 -37.42 -51.39 -15.70
CA GLU A 158 -38.83 -51.09 -15.53
C GLU A 158 -39.64 -51.93 -16.51
N ASP A 159 -40.61 -52.67 -15.95
CA ASP A 159 -41.62 -53.45 -16.67
C ASP A 159 -42.24 -52.61 -17.79
N TYR A 160 -41.88 -52.92 -19.03
CA TYR A 160 -42.58 -52.43 -20.20
C TYR A 160 -43.97 -53.08 -20.21
N LYS A 161 -45.00 -52.33 -19.82
CA LYS A 161 -46.39 -52.75 -20.09
C LYS A 161 -46.68 -52.56 -21.57
N VAL A 162 -46.71 -53.67 -22.30
CA VAL A 162 -47.24 -53.74 -23.67
C VAL A 162 -48.76 -53.48 -23.60
N ALA A 163 -49.22 -52.57 -24.45
CA ALA A 163 -50.62 -52.17 -24.63
C ALA A 163 -51.50 -53.29 -25.18
#